data_AF-A0A202DVX9-F1
#
_entry.id   AF-A0A202DVX9-F1
#
_cell.length_a   1.000
_cell.length_b   1.000
_cell.length_c   1.000
_cell.angle_alpha   90.00
_cell.angle_beta   90.00
_cell.angle_gamma   90.00
#
_symmetry.space_group_name_H-M   'P 1'
#
loop_
_entity.id
_entity.type
_entity.pdbx_description
1 polymer ?
#
loop_
_entity_poly.entity_id
_entity_poly.type
_entity_poly.pdbx_seq_one_letter_code
_entity_poly.pdbx_strand_id
1 'polypeptide(L)'
;MATDRPELVKSVILVAAGGLVPGDPNAIAAMKGWGEATLPESERLAAFQYAMLSPATDRNLVKPYPKWPAASKAQNAAKDATPSKEWWTAGRAPILVVQGLDDLIAPPGNGRLLREQLGDRVKLIEIPDAGHALLFEKPKEIVEEVIKFIEALE
;
A
#
# COMPACT_ATOMS: atom_id res chain seq x y z
N MET A 1 6.39 14.15 7.89
CA MET A 1 7.39 13.71 8.89
C MET A 1 8.75 13.41 8.28
N ALA A 2 8.91 12.38 7.43
CA ALA A 2 10.24 12.04 6.88
C ALA A 2 10.84 13.14 5.98
N THR A 3 10.01 13.84 5.20
CA THR A 3 10.44 15.04 4.46
C THR A 3 10.69 16.22 5.38
N ASP A 4 9.78 16.48 6.35
CA ASP A 4 9.81 17.70 7.16
C ASP A 4 10.89 17.69 8.24
N ARG A 5 11.16 16.52 8.82
CA ARG A 5 12.09 16.29 9.94
C ARG A 5 13.01 15.09 9.65
N PRO A 6 13.78 15.13 8.54
CA PRO A 6 14.59 13.99 8.08
C PRO A 6 15.66 13.57 9.09
N GLU A 7 16.10 14.46 9.97
CA GLU A 7 17.06 14.19 11.03
C GLU A 7 16.51 13.30 12.16
N LEU A 8 15.18 13.15 12.24
CA LEU A 8 14.53 12.28 13.24
C LEU A 8 14.18 10.89 12.69
N VAL A 9 14.46 10.62 11.41
CA VAL A 9 14.02 9.39 10.72
C VAL A 9 15.23 8.57 10.29
N LYS A 10 15.39 7.39 10.91
CA LYS A 10 16.47 6.44 10.56
C LYS A 10 16.20 5.72 9.24
N SER A 11 14.94 5.35 8.98
CA SER A 11 14.51 4.67 7.75
C SER A 11 13.00 4.79 7.56
N VAL A 12 12.52 4.49 6.36
CA VAL A 12 11.09 4.41 6.01
C VAL A 12 10.79 3.04 5.40
N ILE A 13 9.72 2.40 5.84
CA ILE A 13 9.23 1.14 5.28
C ILE A 13 7.86 1.40 4.70
N LEU A 14 7.69 1.14 3.40
CA LEU A 14 6.44 1.26 2.68
C LEU A 14 5.98 -0.13 2.27
N VAL A 15 4.81 -0.55 2.77
CA VAL A 15 4.13 -1.78 2.35
C VAL A 15 2.94 -1.36 1.49
N ALA A 16 2.88 -1.85 0.25
CA ALA A 16 1.92 -1.38 -0.77
C ALA A 16 2.08 0.13 -1.07
N ALA A 17 3.24 0.55 -1.55
CA ALA A 17 3.52 1.96 -1.82
C ALA A 17 2.63 2.51 -2.95
N GLY A 18 1.70 3.40 -2.60
CA GLY A 18 0.96 4.21 -3.56
C GLY A 18 1.74 5.47 -3.96
N GLY A 19 1.21 6.23 -4.92
CA GLY A 19 1.78 7.52 -5.30
C GLY A 19 1.44 7.97 -6.70
N LEU A 20 2.47 8.13 -7.53
CA LEU A 20 2.36 8.77 -8.84
C LEU A 20 1.73 7.87 -9.91
N VAL A 21 1.88 6.55 -9.78
CA VAL A 21 1.23 5.59 -10.69
C VAL A 21 -0.18 5.31 -10.15
N PRO A 22 -1.24 5.67 -10.90
CA PRO A 22 -2.61 5.47 -10.46
C PRO A 22 -2.96 3.99 -10.44
N GLY A 23 -3.79 3.57 -9.48
CA GLY A 23 -4.38 2.25 -9.46
C GLY A 23 -5.35 2.00 -10.62
N ASP A 24 -5.70 0.74 -10.82
CA ASP A 24 -6.66 0.30 -11.82
C ASP A 24 -8.03 0.98 -11.57
N PRO A 25 -8.60 1.69 -12.56
CA PRO A 25 -9.86 2.40 -12.38
C PRO A 25 -11.03 1.52 -11.93
N ASN A 26 -11.07 0.26 -12.36
CA ASN A 26 -12.12 -0.67 -11.97
C ASN A 26 -11.94 -1.13 -10.52
N ALA A 27 -10.71 -1.39 -10.08
CA ALA A 27 -10.41 -1.71 -8.69
C ALA A 27 -10.74 -0.53 -7.75
N ILE A 28 -10.38 0.69 -8.15
CA ILE A 28 -10.73 1.92 -7.42
C ILE A 28 -12.25 2.10 -7.36
N ALA A 29 -12.99 1.80 -8.43
CA ALA A 29 -14.44 1.83 -8.42
C ALA A 29 -15.04 0.75 -7.50
N ALA A 30 -14.50 -0.48 -7.54
CA ALA A 30 -14.93 -1.58 -6.68
C ALA A 30 -14.71 -1.29 -5.19
N MET A 31 -13.61 -0.62 -4.81
CA MET A 31 -13.40 -0.15 -3.44
C MET A 31 -14.53 0.75 -2.92
N LYS A 32 -15.16 1.57 -3.79
CA LYS A 32 -16.33 2.37 -3.39
C LYS A 32 -17.53 1.48 -3.09
N GLY A 33 -17.76 0.45 -3.93
CA GLY A 33 -18.81 -0.54 -3.73
C GLY A 33 -18.66 -1.30 -2.41
N TRP A 34 -17.44 -1.62 -1.99
CA TRP A 34 -17.21 -2.21 -0.67
C TRP A 34 -17.72 -1.30 0.47
N GLY A 35 -17.55 0.02 0.35
CA GLY A 35 -18.01 1.02 1.32
C GLY A 35 -19.52 1.28 1.32
N GLU A 36 -20.23 0.92 0.25
CA GLU A 36 -21.63 1.27 0.03
C GLU A 36 -22.56 0.46 0.95
N ALA A 37 -23.32 1.13 1.82
CA ALA A 37 -24.15 0.44 2.81
C ALA A 37 -25.42 -0.17 2.20
N THR A 38 -25.84 0.33 1.02
CA THR A 38 -27.06 -0.12 0.33
C THR A 38 -26.89 -1.42 -0.46
N LEU A 39 -25.65 -1.86 -0.72
CA LEU A 39 -25.37 -3.11 -1.44
C LEU A 39 -25.43 -4.35 -0.53
N PRO A 40 -25.83 -5.52 -1.07
CA PRO A 40 -25.74 -6.80 -0.37
C PRO A 40 -24.32 -7.10 0.15
N GLU A 41 -24.21 -7.78 1.29
CA GLU A 41 -22.91 -8.14 1.88
C GLU A 41 -22.02 -8.93 0.93
N SER A 42 -22.58 -9.89 0.19
CA SER A 42 -21.86 -10.69 -0.80
C SER A 42 -21.25 -9.85 -1.93
N GLU A 43 -21.98 -8.84 -2.42
CA GLU A 43 -21.49 -7.94 -3.46
C GLU A 43 -20.37 -7.03 -2.94
N ARG A 44 -20.53 -6.49 -1.73
CA ARG A 44 -19.50 -5.68 -1.07
C ARG A 44 -18.23 -6.47 -0.81
N LEU A 45 -18.36 -7.73 -0.40
CA LEU A 45 -17.24 -8.62 -0.16
C LEU A 45 -16.55 -9.01 -1.49
N ALA A 46 -17.31 -9.30 -2.54
CA ALA A 46 -16.75 -9.57 -3.86
C ALA A 46 -15.97 -8.36 -4.41
N ALA A 47 -16.51 -7.15 -4.23
CA ALA A 47 -15.84 -5.91 -4.62
C ALA A 47 -14.54 -5.68 -3.83
N PHE A 48 -14.55 -5.95 -2.51
CA PHE A 48 -13.36 -5.93 -1.68
C PHE A 48 -12.30 -6.93 -2.18
N GLN A 49 -12.69 -8.20 -2.36
CA GLN A 49 -11.77 -9.27 -2.76
C GLN A 49 -11.12 -8.97 -4.11
N TYR A 50 -11.91 -8.49 -5.09
CA TYR A 50 -11.39 -8.09 -6.39
C TYR A 50 -10.38 -6.93 -6.29
N ALA A 51 -10.70 -5.92 -5.49
CA ALA A 51 -9.88 -4.72 -5.40
C ALA A 51 -8.61 -4.93 -4.56
N MET A 52 -8.67 -5.77 -3.53
CA MET A 52 -7.68 -5.80 -2.46
C MET A 52 -6.82 -7.05 -2.44
N LEU A 53 -7.27 -8.18 -3.00
CA LEU A 53 -6.56 -9.46 -2.91
C LEU A 53 -5.97 -9.85 -4.26
N SER A 54 -4.88 -10.62 -4.22
CA SER A 54 -4.43 -11.37 -5.39
C SER A 54 -5.50 -12.38 -5.82
N PRO A 55 -5.66 -12.64 -7.13
CA PRO A 55 -6.45 -13.77 -7.63
C PRO A 55 -6.01 -15.13 -7.08
N ALA A 56 -4.76 -15.27 -6.65
CA ALA A 56 -4.21 -16.49 -6.05
C ALA A 56 -4.53 -16.64 -4.55
N THR A 57 -5.01 -15.58 -3.90
CA THR A 57 -5.30 -15.57 -2.47
C THR A 57 -6.63 -16.25 -2.16
N ASP A 58 -6.67 -17.02 -1.07
CA ASP A 58 -7.92 -17.54 -0.52
C ASP A 58 -8.87 -16.37 -0.19
N ARG A 59 -10.00 -16.33 -0.88
CA ARG A 59 -10.99 -15.26 -0.77
C ARG A 59 -11.56 -15.12 0.65
N ASN A 60 -11.46 -16.16 1.49
CA ASN A 60 -11.90 -16.14 2.88
C ASN A 60 -10.84 -15.60 3.86
N LEU A 61 -9.64 -15.26 3.37
CA LEU A 61 -8.52 -14.79 4.19
C LEU A 61 -8.87 -13.54 5.00
N VAL A 62 -9.57 -12.60 4.37
CA VAL A 62 -9.96 -11.34 5.02
C VAL A 62 -11.43 -11.38 5.41
N LYS A 63 -11.67 -11.31 6.72
CA LYS A 63 -13.02 -11.20 7.27
C LYS A 63 -13.49 -9.74 7.27
N PRO A 64 -14.80 -9.48 7.18
CA PRO A 64 -15.33 -8.14 7.38
C PRO A 64 -14.87 -7.55 8.72
N TYR A 65 -14.38 -6.32 8.69
CA TYR A 65 -14.02 -5.53 9.87
C TYR A 65 -14.92 -4.30 10.00
N PRO A 66 -15.03 -3.71 11.22
CA PRO A 66 -15.79 -2.49 11.41
C PRO A 66 -15.31 -1.37 10.47
N LYS A 67 -16.23 -0.49 10.09
CA LYS A 67 -15.95 0.65 9.21
C LYS A 67 -15.99 1.94 10.03
N TRP A 68 -15.15 2.90 9.65
CA TRP A 68 -15.10 4.23 10.28
C TRP A 68 -15.25 5.34 9.23
N PRO A 69 -16.47 5.61 8.72
CA PRO A 69 -16.69 6.54 7.61
C PRO A 69 -16.16 7.96 7.85
N ALA A 70 -16.26 8.46 9.09
CA ALA A 70 -15.73 9.76 9.46
C ALA A 70 -14.20 9.81 9.34
N ALA A 71 -13.49 8.75 9.77
CA ALA A 71 -12.05 8.64 9.63
C ALA A 71 -11.65 8.53 8.15
N SER A 72 -12.35 7.71 7.36
CA SER A 72 -12.10 7.61 5.91
C SER A 72 -12.30 8.94 5.20
N LYS A 73 -13.34 9.72 5.54
CA LYS A 73 -13.56 11.06 4.99
C LYS A 73 -12.43 12.02 5.36
N ALA A 74 -12.02 12.05 6.62
CA ALA A 74 -10.94 12.91 7.10
C ALA A 74 -9.60 12.55 6.44
N GLN A 75 -9.28 11.25 6.34
CA GLN A 75 -8.06 10.77 5.67
C GLN A 75 -8.03 11.14 4.19
N ASN A 76 -9.15 10.98 3.48
CA ASN A 76 -9.24 11.37 2.07
C ASN A 76 -9.03 12.88 1.88
N ALA A 77 -9.68 13.71 2.69
CA ALA A 77 -9.51 15.17 2.63
C ALA A 77 -8.06 15.57 2.90
N ALA A 78 -7.39 14.96 3.89
CA ALA A 78 -5.98 15.22 4.17
C ALA A 78 -5.07 14.81 3.02
N LYS A 79 -5.31 13.62 2.42
CA LYS A 79 -4.57 13.14 1.24
C LYS A 79 -4.73 14.10 0.05
N ASP A 80 -5.95 14.53 -0.24
CA ASP A 80 -6.23 15.45 -1.36
C ASP A 80 -5.61 16.85 -1.12
N ALA A 81 -5.51 17.29 0.13
CA ALA A 81 -4.89 18.56 0.52
C ALA A 81 -3.36 18.53 0.57
N THR A 82 -2.72 17.36 0.44
CA THR A 82 -1.25 17.21 0.57
C THR A 82 -0.62 16.78 -0.76
N PRO A 83 0.01 17.72 -1.50
CA PRO A 83 0.62 17.43 -2.81
C PRO A 83 1.65 16.31 -2.75
N SER A 84 1.58 15.36 -3.70
CA SER A 84 2.47 14.18 -3.73
C SER A 84 3.96 14.52 -3.71
N LYS A 85 4.35 15.59 -4.40
CA LYS A 85 5.73 16.10 -4.43
C LYS A 85 6.32 16.40 -3.04
N GLU A 86 5.49 16.66 -2.03
CA GLU A 86 5.93 17.00 -0.68
C GLU A 86 6.33 15.76 0.14
N TRP A 87 5.80 14.58 -0.20
CA TRP A 87 6.03 13.36 0.58
C TRP A 87 6.62 12.19 -0.22
N TRP A 88 6.57 12.24 -1.56
CA TRP A 88 6.96 11.13 -2.44
C TRP A 88 8.37 10.57 -2.19
N THR A 89 9.35 11.43 -1.96
CA THR A 89 10.76 11.01 -1.84
C THR A 89 11.17 10.54 -0.44
N ALA A 90 10.23 10.59 0.52
CA ALA A 90 10.44 10.24 1.92
C ALA A 90 11.70 10.91 2.54
N GLY A 91 11.97 12.17 2.20
CA GLY A 91 13.10 12.93 2.73
C GLY A 91 14.46 12.37 2.28
N ARG A 92 15.34 12.03 3.24
CA ARG A 92 16.71 11.55 3.00
C ARG A 92 16.99 10.14 3.51
N ALA A 93 16.05 9.51 4.19
CA ALA A 93 16.25 8.22 4.83
C ALA A 93 16.35 7.09 3.77
N PRO A 94 17.04 5.97 4.09
CA PRO A 94 16.89 4.71 3.39
C PRO A 94 15.45 4.22 3.43
N ILE A 95 15.00 3.59 2.35
CA ILE A 95 13.61 3.20 2.13
C ILE A 95 13.58 1.71 1.77
N LEU A 96 12.78 0.93 2.50
CA LEU A 96 12.32 -0.37 2.03
C LEU A 96 10.94 -0.19 1.41
N VAL A 97 10.78 -0.66 0.17
CA VAL A 97 9.48 -0.74 -0.50
C VAL A 97 9.16 -2.21 -0.69
N VAL A 98 8.02 -2.66 -0.16
CA VAL A 98 7.49 -4.00 -0.36
C VAL A 98 6.19 -3.88 -1.15
N GLN A 99 6.18 -4.46 -2.34
CA GLN A 99 5.11 -4.28 -3.31
C GLN A 99 4.54 -5.62 -3.76
N GLY A 100 3.22 -5.74 -3.77
CA GLY A 100 2.55 -6.92 -4.32
C GLY A 100 2.42 -6.81 -5.83
N LEU A 101 2.74 -7.87 -6.57
CA LEU A 101 2.69 -7.85 -8.04
C LEU A 101 1.27 -7.79 -8.60
N ASP A 102 0.26 -8.19 -7.82
CA ASP A 102 -1.15 -8.14 -8.19
C ASP A 102 -1.89 -6.95 -7.55
N ASP A 103 -1.18 -6.00 -6.94
CA ASP A 103 -1.80 -4.84 -6.32
C ASP A 103 -2.42 -3.91 -7.37
N LEU A 104 -3.74 -3.88 -7.41
CA LEU A 104 -4.51 -3.03 -8.32
C LEU A 104 -4.76 -1.62 -7.76
N ILE A 105 -4.54 -1.38 -6.47
CA ILE A 105 -4.79 -0.09 -5.81
C ILE A 105 -3.53 0.77 -5.82
N ALA A 106 -2.41 0.16 -5.45
CA ALA A 106 -1.07 0.73 -5.46
C ALA A 106 -0.18 -0.14 -6.36
N PRO A 107 -0.20 0.06 -7.69
CA PRO A 107 0.46 -0.86 -8.61
C PRO A 107 1.98 -0.88 -8.46
N PRO A 108 2.65 -1.99 -8.84
CA PRO A 108 4.11 -2.16 -8.77
C PRO A 108 4.93 -1.02 -9.36
N GLY A 109 4.35 -0.32 -10.36
CA GLY A 109 4.95 0.86 -10.96
C GLY A 109 5.36 1.94 -9.96
N ASN A 110 4.66 2.11 -8.83
CA ASN A 110 5.06 3.07 -7.79
C ASN A 110 6.39 2.71 -7.15
N GLY A 111 6.57 1.46 -6.73
CA GLY A 111 7.83 0.98 -6.14
C GLY A 111 8.99 1.03 -7.12
N ARG A 112 8.74 0.65 -8.38
CA ARG A 112 9.74 0.75 -9.47
C ARG A 112 10.15 2.19 -9.74
N LEU A 113 9.19 3.10 -9.80
CA LEU A 113 9.46 4.53 -10.02
C LEU A 113 10.24 5.15 -8.85
N LEU A 114 9.94 4.76 -7.60
CA LEU A 114 10.75 5.16 -6.45
C LEU A 114 12.20 4.67 -6.58
N ARG A 115 12.40 3.40 -6.94
CA ARG A 115 13.74 2.83 -7.15
C ARG A 115 14.50 3.53 -8.28
N GLU A 116 13.83 3.79 -9.39
CA GLU A 116 14.40 4.50 -10.54
C GLU A 116 14.86 5.91 -10.16
N GLN A 117 14.02 6.66 -9.44
CA GLN A 117 14.31 8.05 -9.10
C GLN A 117 15.31 8.22 -7.95
N LEU A 118 15.30 7.34 -6.95
CA LEU A 118 16.06 7.50 -5.71
C LEU A 118 17.27 6.55 -5.62
N GLY A 119 17.42 5.65 -6.59
CA GLY A 119 18.55 4.73 -6.70
C GLY A 119 18.74 3.87 -5.46
N ASP A 120 19.97 3.83 -4.95
CA ASP A 120 20.37 2.94 -3.84
C ASP A 120 19.73 3.28 -2.49
N ARG A 121 19.04 4.43 -2.38
CA ARG A 121 18.23 4.72 -1.20
C ARG A 121 17.04 3.78 -1.06
N VAL A 122 16.56 3.17 -2.13
CA VAL A 122 15.35 2.34 -2.12
C VAL A 122 15.72 0.89 -2.29
N LYS A 123 15.52 0.04 -1.29
CA LYS A 123 15.47 -1.42 -1.47
C LYS A 123 14.04 -1.79 -1.89
N LEU A 124 13.84 -2.23 -3.13
CA LEU A 124 12.54 -2.68 -3.62
C LEU A 124 12.46 -4.20 -3.54
N ILE A 125 11.40 -4.70 -2.91
CA ILE A 125 10.99 -6.11 -2.89
C ILE A 125 9.64 -6.21 -3.58
N GLU A 126 9.55 -7.10 -4.56
CA GLU A 126 8.31 -7.43 -5.25
C GLU A 126 7.88 -8.84 -4.84
N ILE A 127 6.65 -8.98 -4.35
CA ILE A 127 6.10 -10.25 -3.88
C ILE A 127 5.05 -10.74 -4.90
N PRO A 128 5.26 -11.93 -5.50
CA PRO A 128 4.26 -12.53 -6.40
C PRO A 128 3.01 -12.96 -5.64
N ASP A 129 1.90 -13.11 -6.36
CA ASP A 129 0.64 -13.62 -5.83
C ASP A 129 0.15 -12.82 -4.61
N ALA A 130 0.29 -11.49 -4.66
CA ALA A 130 -0.04 -10.58 -3.58
C ALA A 130 -0.71 -9.30 -4.11
N GLY A 131 -1.93 -9.04 -3.63
CA GLY A 131 -2.70 -7.82 -3.90
C GLY A 131 -2.41 -6.72 -2.88
N HIS A 132 -3.29 -5.72 -2.80
CA HIS A 132 -3.13 -4.57 -1.90
C HIS A 132 -3.13 -4.94 -0.41
N ALA A 133 -3.81 -6.01 -0.03
CA ALA A 133 -3.90 -6.51 1.33
C ALA A 133 -2.64 -7.31 1.74
N LEU A 134 -1.45 -6.88 1.29
CA LEU A 134 -0.15 -7.53 1.48
C LEU A 134 0.06 -8.08 2.90
N LEU A 135 -0.26 -7.28 3.92
CA LEU A 135 -0.08 -7.66 5.34
C LEU A 135 -0.91 -8.89 5.74
N PHE A 136 -2.02 -9.16 5.07
CA PHE A 136 -2.83 -10.35 5.28
C PHE A 136 -2.36 -11.49 4.38
N GLU A 137 -2.01 -11.21 3.14
CA GLU A 137 -1.67 -12.21 2.12
C GLU A 137 -0.30 -12.85 2.33
N LYS A 138 0.71 -12.04 2.68
CA LYS A 138 2.13 -12.44 2.74
C LYS A 138 2.83 -11.93 4.01
N PRO A 139 2.23 -12.12 5.21
CA PRO A 139 2.76 -11.54 6.44
C PRO A 139 4.19 -12.00 6.76
N LYS A 140 4.50 -13.26 6.46
CA LYS A 140 5.80 -13.85 6.77
C LYS A 140 6.90 -13.24 5.90
N GLU A 141 6.67 -13.16 4.60
CA GLU A 141 7.59 -12.58 3.63
C GLU A 141 7.87 -11.10 3.95
N ILE A 142 6.85 -10.35 4.32
CA ILE A 142 6.99 -8.95 4.73
C ILE A 142 7.84 -8.84 6.00
N VAL A 143 7.54 -9.63 7.03
CA VAL A 143 8.28 -9.60 8.30
C VAL A 143 9.75 -9.96 8.09
N GLU A 144 10.03 -10.99 7.29
CA GLU A 144 11.41 -11.39 6.98
C GLU A 144 12.19 -10.27 6.28
N GLU A 145 11.61 -9.59 5.29
CA GLU A 145 12.30 -8.51 4.59
C GLU A 145 12.44 -7.24 5.42
N VAL A 146 11.48 -6.96 6.30
CA VAL A 146 11.55 -5.85 7.27
C VAL A 146 12.69 -6.08 8.26
N ILE A 147 12.79 -7.28 8.84
CA ILE A 147 13.86 -7.63 9.78
C ILE A 147 15.22 -7.50 9.10
N LYS A 148 15.41 -8.15 7.94
CA LYS A 148 16.67 -8.06 7.17
C LYS A 148 17.06 -6.62 6.86
N PHE A 149 16.08 -5.78 6.53
CA PHE A 149 16.34 -4.36 6.23
C PHE A 149 16.77 -3.59 7.48
N ILE A 150 16.12 -3.80 8.61
CA ILE A 150 16.45 -3.13 9.87
C ILE A 150 17.84 -3.55 10.36
N GLU A 151 18.16 -4.85 10.32
CA GLU A 151 19.46 -5.39 10.72
C GLU A 151 20.60 -4.85 9.85
N ALA A 152 20.37 -4.59 8.56
CA ALA A 152 21.36 -3.99 7.67
C ALA A 152 21.60 -2.48 7.88
N LEU A 153 20.81 -1.82 8.75
CA LEU A 153 20.96 -0.40 9.12
C LEU A 153 21.73 -0.20 10.44
N GLU A 154 22.15 -1.28 11.09
CA GLU A 154 23.04 -1.27 12.25
C GLU A 154 24.51 -1.30 11.81
#